data_AF-A0A6L5K4V0-F1
#
_entry.id   AF-A0A6L5K4V0-F1
#
_cell.length_a   1.000
_cell.length_b   1.000
_cell.length_c   1.000
_cell.angle_alpha   90.00
_cell.angle_beta   90.00
_cell.angle_gamma   90.00
#
_symmetry.space_group_name_H-M   'P 1'
#
loop_
_entity.id
_entity.type
_entity.pdbx_description
1 polymer ?
#
loop_
_entity_poly.entity_id
_entity_poly.type
_entity_poly.pdbx_seq_one_letter_code
_entity_poly.pdbx_strand_id
1 'polypeptide(L)'
;MSEGFIPLLRSIRDRPSFLKEKPFNEDKALFDLLCEATFQGRRVEGVLLTKGQALVKKKQLTKRWGWSREKVSRFFKRLAQERGEAWAIEEEVVSVSSSNPHERPRTIGTRITFIYWSRFGK
;
A
#
# COMPACT_ATOMS: atom_id res chain seq x y z
N MET A 1 13.95 -18.61 -13.31
CA MET A 1 14.06 -17.86 -12.05
C MET A 1 14.19 -18.88 -10.93
N SER A 2 15.07 -18.65 -9.95
CA SER A 2 15.10 -19.46 -8.73
C SER A 2 13.92 -19.04 -7.85
N GLU A 3 12.87 -19.84 -7.84
CA GLU A 3 11.72 -19.62 -6.97
C GLU A 3 12.13 -19.86 -5.51
N GLY A 4 11.79 -18.93 -4.61
CA GLY A 4 12.13 -19.03 -3.19
C GLY A 4 11.52 -17.89 -2.39
N PHE A 5 11.22 -18.16 -1.12
CA PHE A 5 10.65 -17.19 -0.18
C PHE A 5 11.57 -17.06 1.03
N ILE A 6 11.82 -15.82 1.45
CA ILE A 6 12.48 -15.53 2.73
C ILE A 6 11.56 -14.66 3.60
N PRO A 7 11.51 -14.90 4.91
CA PRO A 7 10.90 -13.95 5.83
C PRO A 7 11.66 -12.62 5.79
N LEU A 8 10.94 -11.52 5.55
CA LEU A 8 11.51 -10.18 5.56
C LEU A 8 10.99 -9.38 6.75
N LEU A 9 11.90 -8.90 7.59
CA LEU A 9 11.55 -7.96 8.65
C LEU A 9 11.25 -6.58 8.02
N ARG A 10 9.99 -6.15 8.14
CA ARG A 10 9.48 -4.92 7.50
C ARG A 10 10.16 -3.64 7.98
N SER A 11 10.83 -3.68 9.14
CA SER A 11 11.65 -2.56 9.63
C SER A 11 12.85 -2.23 8.74
N ILE A 12 13.16 -3.08 7.74
CA ILE A 12 14.14 -2.75 6.70
C ILE A 12 13.81 -1.42 5.99
N ARG A 13 12.52 -1.08 5.87
CA ARG A 13 12.06 0.18 5.26
C ARG A 13 12.40 1.41 6.11
N ASP A 14 12.64 1.22 7.40
CA ASP A 14 12.93 2.30 8.35
C ASP A 14 14.45 2.62 8.38
N ARG A 15 15.27 1.82 7.69
CA ARG A 15 16.72 2.03 7.62
C ARG A 15 17.04 3.33 6.88
N PRO A 16 18.04 4.12 7.35
CA PRO A 16 18.44 5.34 6.68
C PRO A 16 18.82 5.16 5.22
N SER A 17 19.51 4.06 4.86
CA SER A 17 19.88 3.76 3.47
C SER A 17 18.66 3.60 2.56
N PHE A 18 17.60 2.93 3.05
CA PHE A 18 16.34 2.80 2.32
C PHE A 18 15.69 4.17 2.11
N LEU A 19 15.65 5.03 3.13
CA LEU A 19 14.96 6.31 3.07
C LEU A 19 15.73 7.43 2.36
N LYS A 20 17.07 7.38 2.34
CA LYS A 20 17.95 8.45 1.79
C LYS A 20 17.92 8.50 0.27
N GLU A 21 17.96 7.35 -0.39
CA GLU A 21 17.93 7.27 -1.86
C GLU A 21 16.56 7.67 -2.39
N LYS A 22 16.47 8.90 -2.89
CA LYS A 22 15.29 9.50 -3.50
C LYS A 22 15.64 10.13 -4.85
N PRO A 23 14.68 10.23 -5.78
CA PRO A 23 13.34 9.66 -5.70
C PRO A 23 13.39 8.13 -5.71
N PHE A 24 12.40 7.47 -5.10
CA PHE A 24 12.29 6.02 -5.21
C PHE A 24 12.10 5.66 -6.69
N ASN A 25 12.72 4.57 -7.13
CA ASN A 25 12.28 3.90 -8.35
C ASN A 25 10.97 3.13 -8.06
N GLU A 26 10.35 2.59 -9.09
CA GLU A 26 9.03 1.96 -8.98
C GLU A 26 9.08 0.64 -8.19
N ASP A 27 10.15 -0.14 -8.34
CA ASP A 27 10.33 -1.39 -7.57
C ASP A 27 10.46 -1.12 -6.08
N LYS A 28 11.21 -0.08 -5.71
CA LYS A 28 11.37 0.35 -4.32
C LYS A 28 10.06 0.90 -3.76
N ALA A 29 9.27 1.61 -4.56
CA ALA A 29 7.93 2.08 -4.17
C ALA A 29 6.96 0.91 -3.97
N LEU A 30 6.98 -0.09 -4.86
CA LEU A 30 6.20 -1.32 -4.70
C LEU A 30 6.62 -2.07 -3.42
N PHE A 31 7.92 -2.22 -3.20
CA PHE A 31 8.46 -2.86 -1.99
C PHE A 31 8.03 -2.14 -0.71
N ASP A 32 8.02 -0.81 -0.71
CA ASP A 32 7.50 -0.01 0.41
C ASP A 32 6.02 -0.31 0.67
N LEU A 33 5.18 -0.39 -0.38
CA LEU A 33 3.76 -0.75 -0.24
C LEU A 33 3.57 -2.18 0.29
N LEU A 34 4.35 -3.15 -0.19
CA LEU A 34 4.31 -4.53 0.30
C LEU A 34 4.65 -4.60 1.79
N CYS A 35 5.57 -3.76 2.26
CA CYS A 35 5.88 -3.65 3.68
C CYS A 35 4.74 -2.98 4.50
N GLU A 36 3.91 -2.11 3.90
CA GLU A 36 2.74 -1.52 4.56
C GLU A 36 1.58 -2.51 4.72
N ALA A 37 1.42 -3.47 3.81
CA ALA A 37 0.31 -4.43 3.83
C ALA A 37 0.31 -5.28 5.09
N THR A 38 -0.78 -5.35 5.85
CA THR A 38 -0.81 -6.10 7.11
C THR A 38 -0.71 -7.61 6.88
N PHE A 39 -0.01 -8.33 7.77
CA PHE A 39 0.09 -9.80 7.72
C PHE A 39 -1.04 -10.48 8.52
N GLN A 40 -1.46 -9.85 9.61
CA GLN A 40 -2.57 -10.27 10.47
C GLN A 40 -3.61 -9.14 10.54
N GLY A 41 -4.85 -9.47 10.91
CA GLY A 41 -5.90 -8.47 11.04
C GLY A 41 -5.49 -7.33 11.99
N ARG A 42 -5.61 -6.07 11.56
CA ARG A 42 -5.24 -4.90 12.36
C ARG A 42 -6.24 -3.77 12.17
N ARG A 43 -6.64 -3.10 13.25
CA ARG A 43 -7.45 -1.88 13.17
C ARG A 43 -6.55 -0.64 13.08
N VAL A 44 -6.79 0.21 12.07
CA VAL A 44 -6.05 1.47 11.83
C VAL A 44 -7.07 2.56 11.53
N GLU A 45 -7.07 3.65 12.31
CA GLU A 45 -8.01 4.78 12.15
C GLU A 45 -9.49 4.31 12.03
N GLY A 46 -9.89 3.32 12.84
CA GLY A 46 -11.24 2.75 12.85
C GLY A 46 -11.50 1.69 11.77
N VAL A 47 -10.61 1.53 10.78
CA VAL A 47 -10.73 0.55 9.69
C VAL A 47 -10.09 -0.77 10.09
N LEU A 48 -10.83 -1.88 9.96
CA LEU A 48 -10.25 -3.21 10.05
C LEU A 48 -9.56 -3.55 8.73
N LEU A 49 -8.24 -3.74 8.77
CA LEU A 49 -7.43 -4.23 7.66
C LEU A 49 -7.23 -5.73 7.82
N THR A 50 -7.47 -6.49 6.75
CA THR A 50 -7.21 -7.93 6.67
C THR A 50 -5.85 -8.21 6.00
N LYS A 51 -5.40 -9.47 6.03
CA LYS A 51 -4.12 -9.87 5.44
C LYS A 51 -4.02 -9.39 3.98
N GLY A 52 -2.91 -8.74 3.65
CA GLY A 52 -2.67 -8.16 2.33
C GLY A 52 -3.23 -6.75 2.15
N GLN A 53 -3.87 -6.15 3.16
CA GLN A 53 -4.38 -4.78 3.06
C GLN A 53 -3.47 -3.75 3.74
N ALA A 54 -3.31 -2.60 3.11
CA ALA A 54 -2.65 -1.42 3.68
C ALA A 54 -3.60 -0.22 3.63
N LEU A 55 -3.58 0.64 4.65
CA LEU A 55 -4.20 1.97 4.59
C LEU A 55 -3.09 3.01 4.45
N VAL A 56 -3.01 3.69 3.31
CA VAL A 56 -1.95 4.66 3.00
C VAL A 56 -2.52 6.03 2.67
N LYS A 57 -1.78 7.09 3.00
CA LYS A 57 -2.11 8.45 2.59
C LYS A 57 -1.20 8.85 1.45
N LYS A 58 -1.75 9.19 0.27
CA LYS A 58 -0.95 9.63 -0.90
C LYS A 58 0.04 10.75 -0.54
N LYS A 59 -0.35 11.69 0.34
CA LYS A 59 0.54 12.77 0.85
C LYS A 59 1.76 12.24 1.63
N GLN A 60 1.63 11.14 2.35
CA GLN A 60 2.78 10.51 3.04
C GLN A 60 3.70 9.85 2.02
N LEU A 61 3.13 9.17 1.02
CA LEU A 61 3.89 8.51 -0.04
C LEU A 61 4.63 9.50 -0.92
N THR A 62 4.04 10.64 -1.28
CA THR A 62 4.75 11.69 -2.05
C THR A 62 6.01 12.16 -1.31
N LYS A 63 5.91 12.45 0.00
CA LYS A 63 7.06 12.85 0.83
C LYS A 63 8.08 11.73 0.99
N ARG A 64 7.61 10.50 1.22
CA ARG A 64 8.48 9.34 1.43
C ARG A 64 9.26 9.00 0.16
N TRP A 65 8.57 8.91 -0.97
CA TRP A 65 9.13 8.47 -2.25
C TRP A 65 9.80 9.60 -3.04
N GLY A 66 9.58 10.86 -2.67
CA GLY A 66 10.05 12.02 -3.44
C GLY A 66 9.33 12.15 -4.78
N TRP A 67 8.04 11.82 -4.82
CA TRP A 67 7.22 11.83 -6.03
C TRP A 67 6.17 12.93 -5.99
N SER A 68 5.73 13.39 -7.16
CA SER A 68 4.51 14.19 -7.27
C SER A 68 3.27 13.35 -6.98
N ARG A 69 2.16 14.00 -6.63
CA ARG A 69 0.88 13.32 -6.35
C ARG A 69 0.34 12.61 -7.59
N GLU A 70 0.58 13.18 -8.76
CA GLU A 70 0.21 12.65 -10.07
C GLU A 70 1.01 11.38 -10.36
N LYS A 71 2.32 11.37 -10.06
CA LYS A 71 3.15 10.17 -10.24
C LYS A 71 2.70 9.03 -9.34
N VAL A 72 2.38 9.29 -8.07
CA VAL A 72 1.81 8.27 -7.16
C VAL A 72 0.51 7.71 -7.72
N SER A 73 -0.38 8.57 -8.22
CA SER A 73 -1.68 8.15 -8.76
C SER A 73 -1.54 7.34 -10.06
N ARG A 74 -0.63 7.75 -10.95
CA ARG A 74 -0.30 6.99 -12.17
C ARG A 74 0.29 5.64 -11.85
N PHE A 75 1.18 5.57 -10.84
CA PHE A 75 1.76 4.32 -10.39
C PHE A 75 0.68 3.37 -9.87
N PHE A 76 -0.23 3.80 -9.01
CA PHE A 76 -1.34 2.96 -8.54
C PHE A 76 -2.22 2.46 -9.68
N LYS A 77 -2.58 3.34 -10.62
CA LYS A 77 -3.34 2.96 -11.81
C LYS A 77 -2.61 1.90 -12.63
N ARG A 78 -1.29 2.05 -12.80
CA ARG A 78 -0.47 1.09 -13.51
C ARG A 78 -0.41 -0.25 -12.79
N LEU A 79 -0.20 -0.25 -11.47
CA LEU A 79 -0.20 -1.47 -10.66
C LEU A 79 -1.55 -2.21 -10.68
N ALA A 80 -2.67 -1.49 -10.76
CA ALA A 80 -3.99 -2.09 -10.92
C ALA A 80 -4.19 -2.72 -12.32
N GLN A 81 -3.54 -2.17 -13.35
CA GLN A 81 -3.63 -2.65 -14.73
C GLN A 81 -2.67 -3.80 -15.04
N GLU A 82 -1.43 -3.73 -14.57
CA GLU A 82 -0.35 -4.66 -14.94
C GLU A 82 -0.56 -6.06 -14.38
N ARG A 83 -1.34 -6.23 -13.30
CA ARG A 83 -1.56 -7.52 -12.60
C ARG A 83 -0.25 -8.30 -12.45
N GLY A 84 0.49 -8.05 -11.36
CA GLY A 84 1.68 -8.85 -11.05
C GLY A 84 1.34 -10.35 -10.92
N GLU A 85 2.32 -11.22 -11.17
CA GLU A 85 2.17 -12.69 -11.17
C GLU A 85 1.52 -13.24 -9.89
N ALA A 86 1.62 -12.52 -8.77
CA ALA A 86 1.07 -12.93 -7.48
C ALA A 86 0.28 -11.81 -6.78
N TRP A 87 0.01 -10.66 -7.42
CA TRP A 87 -0.72 -9.57 -6.78
C TRP A 87 -1.38 -8.62 -7.78
N ALA A 88 -2.61 -8.19 -7.47
CA ALA A 88 -3.23 -6.99 -8.02
C ALA A 88 -3.50 -5.99 -6.88
N ILE A 89 -3.59 -4.70 -7.20
CA ILE A 89 -4.02 -3.68 -6.23
C ILE A 89 -5.44 -3.23 -6.56
N GLU A 90 -6.31 -3.29 -5.55
CA GLU A 90 -7.57 -2.54 -5.54
C GLU A 90 -7.39 -1.26 -4.73
N GLU A 91 -7.81 -0.13 -5.30
CA GLU A 91 -7.78 1.18 -4.67
C GLU A 91 -9.18 1.54 -4.14
N GLU A 92 -9.32 1.67 -2.83
CA GLU A 92 -10.56 2.15 -2.19
C GLU A 92 -10.27 3.44 -1.41
N VAL A 93 -10.96 4.54 -1.74
CA VAL A 93 -10.90 5.76 -0.93
C VAL A 93 -11.75 5.57 0.31
N VAL A 94 -11.11 5.47 1.47
CA VAL A 94 -11.83 5.25 2.73
C VAL A 94 -12.13 6.60 3.36
N SER A 95 -13.40 6.82 3.66
CA SER A 95 -13.88 8.00 4.38
C SER A 95 -14.66 7.57 5.61
N VAL A 96 -14.54 8.35 6.69
CA VAL A 96 -15.29 8.13 7.94
C VAL A 96 -16.33 9.23 8.05
N SER A 97 -17.60 8.84 8.20
CA SER A 97 -18.70 9.76 8.48
C SER A 97 -18.63 10.24 9.92
N SER A 98 -18.90 11.52 10.13
CA SER A 98 -19.11 12.07 11.47
C SER A 98 -20.47 11.64 12.02
N SER A 99 -20.62 11.61 13.34
CA SER A 99 -21.92 11.51 13.99
C SER A 99 -22.79 12.74 13.72
N ASN A 100 -22.19 13.86 13.30
CA ASN A 100 -22.91 15.03 12.83
C ASN A 100 -23.29 14.86 11.34
N PRO A 101 -24.58 14.77 10.98
CA PRO A 101 -25.03 14.55 9.60
C PRO A 101 -24.69 15.71 8.64
N HIS A 102 -24.36 16.89 9.15
CA HIS A 102 -23.96 18.04 8.33
C HIS A 102 -22.46 18.11 8.04
N GLU A 103 -21.65 17.28 8.69
CA GLU A 103 -20.20 17.28 8.50
C GLU A 103 -19.81 16.35 7.34
N ARG A 104 -19.01 16.87 6.40
CA ARG A 104 -18.56 16.09 5.25
C ARG A 104 -17.70 14.91 5.71
N PRO A 105 -17.86 13.71 5.13
CA PRO A 105 -17.02 12.57 5.44
C PRO A 105 -15.54 12.91 5.27
N ARG A 106 -14.73 12.60 6.28
CA ARG A 106 -13.29 12.85 6.23
C ARG A 106 -12.62 11.67 5.55
N THR A 107 -11.91 11.92 4.45
CA THR A 107 -11.05 10.91 3.84
C THR A 107 -9.89 10.59 4.77
N ILE A 108 -9.81 9.34 5.21
CA ILE A 108 -8.75 8.85 6.10
C ILE A 108 -7.58 8.27 5.29
N GLY A 109 -7.81 7.81 4.07
CA GLY A 109 -6.73 7.35 3.21
C GLY A 109 -7.22 6.53 2.04
N THR A 110 -6.27 5.85 1.42
CA THR A 110 -6.46 4.91 0.34
C THR A 110 -6.16 3.53 0.88
N ARG A 111 -7.13 2.62 0.84
CA ARG A 111 -6.88 1.20 1.10
C ARG A 111 -6.33 0.57 -0.18
N ILE A 112 -5.24 -0.16 -0.02
CA ILE A 112 -4.59 -0.96 -1.05
C ILE A 112 -4.74 -2.41 -0.63
N THR A 113 -5.38 -3.22 -1.46
CA THR A 113 -5.51 -4.67 -1.24
C THR A 113 -4.61 -5.41 -2.21
N PHE A 114 -3.64 -6.16 -1.71
CA PHE A 114 -2.85 -7.09 -2.51
C PHE A 114 -3.63 -8.40 -2.69
N ILE A 115 -4.10 -8.65 -3.90
CA ILE A 115 -4.86 -9.87 -4.23
C ILE A 115 -3.88 -10.97 -4.64
N TYR A 116 -3.62 -11.90 -3.73
CA TYR A 116 -2.80 -13.06 -4.04
C TYR A 116 -3.64 -14.08 -4.81
N TRP A 117 -3.24 -14.38 -6.04
CA TRP A 117 -3.74 -15.57 -6.72
C TRP A 117 -3.24 -16.77 -5.93
N SER A 118 -4.16 -17.57 -5.37
CA SER A 118 -3.74 -18.89 -4.92
C SER A 118 -3.37 -19.68 -6.19
N ARG A 119 -2.08 -19.73 -6.53
CA ARG A 119 -1.54 -20.89 -7.27
C ARG A 119 -1.79 -22.20 -6.50
N PHE A 120 -2.15 -22.08 -5.23
CA PHE A 120 -2.60 -23.13 -4.33
C PHE A 120 -4.13 -23.03 -4.11
N GLY A 121 -4.91 -23.06 -5.18
CA GLY A 121 -6.27 -23.56 -5.07
C GLY A 121 -6.19 -25.01 -4.64
N LYS A 122 -7.01 -25.41 -3.66
CA LYS A 122 -7.19 -26.82 -3.29
C LYS A 122 -7.59 -27.65 -4.50
#